data_AF-A0A1H0PSE9-F1
#
_entry.id   AF-A0A1H0PSE9-F1
#
_cell.length_a   1.000
_cell.length_b   1.000
_cell.length_c   1.000
_cell.angle_alpha   90.00
_cell.angle_beta   90.00
_cell.angle_gamma   90.00
#
_symmetry.space_group_name_H-M   'P 1'
#
loop_
_entity.id
_entity.type
_entity.pdbx_description
1 polymer ?
#
loop_
_entity_poly.entity_id
_entity_poly.type
_entity_poly.pdbx_seq_one_letter_code
_entity_poly.pdbx_strand_id
1 'polypeptide(L)'
;MNQAFDGKWLGWWKIFYWAFWIAWVPFVGGFIARISKGRTVREFIIWVVLIPSLVMFVCFDIFGGAAILAERAGTVELWKAIQNDMGSGIFTLLSTYPMGFFASIMIFISLTIFLITSADSASFLAAMLMSKGELEPKVGMKFVWGFVLGTMAIILLQTDGLKALQTASIVCALPFTVVMIDMMISIIKGFGKDLKKQ
;
A
#
# COMPACT_ATOMS: atom_id res chain seq x y z
N MET A 1 20.19 -4.87 19.99
CA MET A 1 19.82 -6.19 19.45
C MET A 1 18.59 -6.81 20.13
N ASN A 2 18.36 -6.60 21.43
CA ASN A 2 17.24 -7.24 22.16
C ASN A 2 15.82 -6.85 21.68
N GLN A 3 15.65 -5.64 21.12
CA GLN A 3 14.35 -5.22 20.56
C GLN A 3 13.87 -6.04 19.36
N ALA A 4 14.77 -6.74 18.64
CA ALA A 4 14.41 -7.55 17.47
C ALA A 4 13.63 -8.82 17.85
N PHE A 5 13.82 -9.32 19.08
CA PHE A 5 13.24 -10.58 19.57
C PHE A 5 12.10 -10.40 20.56
N ASP A 6 11.92 -9.20 21.14
CA ASP A 6 10.81 -8.86 22.07
C ASP A 6 9.40 -8.82 21.42
N GLY A 7 9.25 -9.32 20.19
CA GLY A 7 7.99 -9.28 19.43
C GLY A 7 7.56 -7.89 18.97
N LYS A 8 8.01 -6.81 19.62
CA LYS A 8 7.70 -5.42 19.27
C LYS A 8 8.17 -5.05 17.87
N TRP A 9 9.41 -5.40 17.51
CA TRP A 9 9.92 -5.13 16.16
C TRP A 9 9.25 -6.01 15.08
N LEU A 10 8.94 -7.27 15.42
CA LEU A 10 8.19 -8.19 14.55
C LEU A 10 6.78 -7.65 14.28
N GLY A 11 6.08 -7.21 15.31
CA GLY A 11 4.74 -6.61 15.23
C GLY A 11 4.72 -5.34 14.43
N TRP A 12 5.67 -4.44 14.71
CA TRP A 12 5.71 -3.10 14.13
C TRP A 12 5.99 -3.07 12.63
N TRP A 13 6.83 -3.98 12.14
CA TRP A 13 7.24 -4.00 10.74
C TRP A 13 6.68 -5.19 9.98
N LYS A 14 7.07 -6.40 10.37
CA LYS A 14 6.73 -7.61 9.60
C LYS A 14 5.22 -7.89 9.61
N ILE A 15 4.63 -7.99 10.80
CA ILE A 15 3.19 -8.31 10.92
C ILE A 15 2.35 -7.17 10.34
N PHE A 16 2.71 -5.92 10.62
CA PHE A 16 2.06 -4.77 10.02
C PHE A 16 2.06 -4.83 8.48
N TYR A 17 3.23 -5.00 7.83
CA TYR A 17 3.26 -5.02 6.36
C TYR A 17 2.48 -6.19 5.78
N TRP A 18 2.58 -7.39 6.35
CA TRP A 18 1.74 -8.52 5.93
C TRP A 18 0.25 -8.21 6.04
N ALA A 19 -0.19 -7.68 7.19
CA ALA A 19 -1.57 -7.30 7.40
C ALA A 19 -2.03 -6.19 6.45
N PHE A 20 -1.20 -5.16 6.27
CA PHE A 20 -1.46 -4.04 5.37
C PHE A 20 -1.66 -4.51 3.93
N TRP A 21 -0.77 -5.38 3.42
CA TRP A 21 -0.89 -5.94 2.08
C TRP A 21 -2.15 -6.81 1.94
N ILE A 22 -2.45 -7.65 2.92
CA ILE A 22 -3.67 -8.48 2.95
C ILE A 22 -4.93 -7.62 2.89
N ALA A 23 -4.99 -6.54 3.67
CA ALA A 23 -6.12 -5.60 3.66
C ALA A 23 -6.30 -4.90 2.30
N TRP A 24 -5.23 -4.77 1.51
CA TRP A 24 -5.23 -4.16 0.18
C TRP A 24 -5.53 -5.12 -0.97
N VAL A 25 -5.53 -6.44 -0.73
CA VAL A 25 -5.76 -7.46 -1.78
C VAL A 25 -7.09 -7.28 -2.54
N PRO A 26 -8.26 -7.00 -1.92
CA PRO A 26 -9.50 -6.83 -2.68
C PRO A 26 -9.41 -5.69 -3.69
N PHE A 27 -8.76 -4.61 -3.28
CA PHE A 27 -8.61 -3.39 -4.05
C PHE A 27 -7.65 -3.59 -5.22
N VAL A 28 -6.44 -4.05 -4.93
CA VAL A 28 -5.40 -4.28 -5.93
C VAL A 28 -5.79 -5.42 -6.87
N GLY A 29 -6.34 -6.52 -6.33
CA GLY A 29 -6.76 -7.67 -7.12
C GLY A 29 -7.83 -7.32 -8.16
N GLY A 30 -8.84 -6.54 -7.78
CA GLY A 30 -9.89 -6.07 -8.68
C GLY A 30 -9.36 -5.17 -9.81
N PHE A 31 -8.40 -4.30 -9.51
CA PHE A 31 -7.76 -3.45 -10.50
C PHE A 31 -6.92 -4.27 -11.48
N ILE A 32 -6.02 -5.12 -10.98
CA ILE A 32 -5.12 -5.93 -11.81
C ILE A 32 -5.92 -6.89 -12.70
N ALA A 33 -7.00 -7.48 -12.18
CA ALA A 33 -7.87 -8.37 -12.95
C ALA A 33 -8.46 -7.70 -14.21
N ARG A 34 -8.82 -6.41 -14.12
CA ARG A 34 -9.41 -5.67 -15.25
C ARG A 34 -8.42 -5.36 -16.36
N ILE A 35 -7.24 -4.89 -15.98
CA ILE A 35 -6.19 -4.54 -16.94
C ILE A 35 -5.50 -5.78 -17.54
N SER A 36 -5.75 -6.96 -16.99
CA SER A 36 -5.14 -8.23 -17.41
C SER A 36 -6.03 -9.10 -18.31
N LYS A 37 -7.18 -8.57 -18.77
CA LYS A 37 -8.09 -9.31 -19.65
C LYS A 37 -7.37 -9.75 -20.94
N GLY A 38 -7.40 -11.06 -21.22
CA GLY A 38 -6.80 -11.65 -22.42
C GLY A 38 -5.34 -12.10 -22.29
N ARG A 39 -4.72 -11.97 -21.11
CA ARG A 39 -3.36 -12.51 -20.85
C ARG A 39 -3.43 -13.96 -20.35
N THR A 40 -2.38 -14.74 -20.61
CA THR A 40 -2.26 -16.07 -19.99
C THR A 40 -1.96 -15.95 -18.50
N VAL A 41 -2.33 -16.97 -17.70
CA VAL A 41 -2.05 -16.98 -16.25
C VAL A 41 -0.56 -16.85 -15.96
N ARG A 42 0.30 -17.47 -16.78
CA ARG A 42 1.76 -17.41 -16.62
C ARG A 42 2.28 -15.99 -16.86
N GLU A 43 1.89 -15.36 -17.95
CA GLU A 43 2.30 -13.97 -18.25
C GLU A 43 1.77 -13.03 -17.17
N PHE A 44 0.52 -13.20 -16.74
CA PHE A 44 -0.07 -12.43 -15.65
C PHE A 44 0.80 -12.47 -14.38
N ILE A 45 1.14 -13.68 -13.90
CA ILE A 45 1.94 -13.83 -12.67
C ILE A 45 3.32 -13.18 -12.82
N ILE A 46 3.99 -13.41 -13.96
CA ILE A 46 5.33 -12.86 -14.20
C ILE A 46 5.30 -11.32 -14.18
N TRP A 47 4.38 -10.70 -14.94
CA TRP A 47 4.33 -9.24 -15.03
C TRP A 47 3.90 -8.57 -13.71
N VAL A 48 2.97 -9.18 -12.98
CA VAL A 48 2.48 -8.67 -11.70
C VAL A 48 3.54 -8.73 -10.60
N VAL A 49 4.41 -9.74 -10.62
CA VAL A 49 5.49 -9.87 -9.63
C VAL A 49 6.72 -9.06 -10.05
N LEU A 50 7.16 -9.19 -11.30
CA LEU A 50 8.46 -8.72 -11.73
C LEU A 50 8.52 -7.20 -11.89
N ILE A 51 7.52 -6.57 -12.53
CA ILE A 51 7.53 -5.12 -12.76
C ILE A 51 7.52 -4.35 -11.43
N PRO A 52 6.57 -4.57 -10.50
CA PRO A 52 6.53 -3.79 -9.26
C PRO A 52 7.75 -4.05 -8.37
N SER A 53 8.25 -5.30 -8.36
CA SER A 53 9.46 -5.63 -7.60
C SER A 53 10.66 -4.84 -8.11
N LEU A 54 10.90 -4.80 -9.42
CA LEU A 54 12.01 -4.03 -10.00
C LEU A 54 11.91 -2.54 -9.69
N VAL A 55 10.72 -1.95 -9.81
CA VAL A 55 10.49 -0.54 -9.48
C VAL A 55 10.82 -0.30 -7.99
N MET A 56 10.34 -1.17 -7.10
CA MET A 56 10.65 -1.08 -5.68
C MET A 56 12.15 -1.22 -5.42
N PHE A 57 12.83 -2.19 -6.04
CA PHE A 57 14.28 -2.36 -5.91
C PHE A 57 15.04 -1.08 -6.28
N VAL A 58 14.71 -0.47 -7.42
CA VAL A 58 15.35 0.77 -7.87
C VAL A 58 15.05 1.93 -6.91
N CYS A 59 13.80 2.08 -6.47
CA CYS A 59 13.45 3.14 -5.52
C CYS A 59 14.16 2.97 -4.17
N PHE A 60 14.17 1.76 -3.61
CA PHE A 60 14.85 1.48 -2.34
C PHE A 60 16.36 1.63 -2.44
N ASP A 61 16.96 1.26 -3.56
CA ASP A 61 18.39 1.45 -3.79
C ASP A 61 18.77 2.93 -3.85
N ILE A 62 18.04 3.73 -4.64
CA ILE A 62 18.30 5.16 -4.80
C ILE A 62 18.04 5.91 -3.48
N PHE A 63 16.83 5.84 -2.94
CA PHE A 63 16.45 6.63 -1.76
C PHE A 63 17.03 6.06 -0.47
N GLY A 64 17.04 4.74 -0.31
CA GLY A 64 17.62 4.08 0.85
C GLY A 64 19.14 4.21 0.87
N GLY A 65 19.81 4.05 -0.28
CA GLY A 65 21.24 4.29 -0.41
C GLY A 65 21.61 5.74 -0.10
N ALA A 66 20.89 6.71 -0.68
CA ALA A 66 21.10 8.13 -0.38
C ALA A 66 20.90 8.47 1.10
N ALA A 67 19.85 7.93 1.73
CA ALA A 67 19.61 8.10 3.17
C ALA A 67 20.76 7.59 4.03
N ILE A 68 21.27 6.39 3.74
CA ILE A 68 22.38 5.78 4.49
C ILE A 68 23.67 6.58 4.28
N LEU A 69 23.94 7.05 3.07
CA LEU A 69 25.12 7.85 2.77
C LEU A 69 25.08 9.21 3.46
N ALA A 70 23.93 9.88 3.48
CA ALA A 70 23.75 11.16 4.16
C ALA A 70 23.94 11.04 5.68
N GLU A 71 23.34 10.02 6.31
CA GLU A 71 23.49 9.75 7.74
C GLU A 71 24.95 9.42 8.08
N ARG A 72 25.63 8.58 7.27
CA ARG A 72 27.03 8.23 7.49
C ARG A 72 28.00 9.38 7.31
N ALA A 73 27.71 10.29 6.37
CA ALA A 73 28.50 11.49 6.13
C ALA A 73 28.29 12.55 7.22
N GLY A 74 27.29 12.39 8.09
CA GLY A 74 26.94 13.37 9.12
C GLY A 74 26.38 14.68 8.56
N THR A 75 25.91 14.67 7.30
CA THR A 75 25.36 15.86 6.65
C THR A 75 23.98 16.23 7.19
N VAL A 76 23.25 15.25 7.76
CA VAL A 76 21.97 15.47 8.43
C VAL A 76 21.73 14.39 9.49
N GLU A 77 21.06 14.74 10.60
CA GLU A 77 20.61 13.78 11.62
C GLU A 77 19.26 13.17 11.20
N LEU A 78 19.27 12.31 10.18
CA LEU A 78 18.05 11.75 9.58
C LEU A 78 17.29 10.88 10.58
N TRP A 79 18.03 10.10 11.38
CA TRP A 79 17.43 9.24 12.41
C TRP A 79 16.60 10.03 13.42
N LYS A 80 17.10 11.20 13.85
CA LYS A 80 16.41 12.06 14.81
C LYS A 80 15.20 12.77 14.18
N ALA A 81 15.31 13.19 12.92
CA ALA A 81 14.18 13.76 12.19
C ALA A 81 13.02 12.77 12.08
N ILE A 82 13.30 11.52 11.70
CA ILE A 82 12.31 10.44 11.57
C ILE A 82 11.67 10.08 12.93
N GLN A 83 12.43 10.13 14.02
CA GLN A 83 11.88 9.89 15.37
C GLN A 83 10.88 10.96 15.81
N ASN A 84 11.11 12.21 15.42
CA ASN A 84 10.21 13.32 15.74
C ASN A 84 8.96 13.30 14.84
N ASP A 85 9.17 13.11 13.53
CA ASP A 85 8.12 12.98 12.55
C ASP A 85 8.53 11.96 11.47
N MET A 86 7.84 10.84 11.44
CA MET A 86 8.13 9.74 10.51
C MET A 86 7.90 10.14 9.05
N GLY A 87 7.05 11.13 8.79
CA GLY A 87 6.80 11.66 7.44
C GLY A 87 7.91 12.60 6.92
N SER A 88 8.73 13.14 7.81
CA SER A 88 9.73 14.17 7.47
C SER A 88 10.96 13.61 6.74
N GLY A 89 11.25 12.31 6.89
CA GLY A 89 12.53 11.72 6.48
C GLY A 89 12.94 11.99 5.03
N ILE A 90 12.01 11.89 4.07
CA ILE A 90 12.33 12.14 2.66
C ILE A 90 12.64 13.63 2.40
N PHE A 91 11.94 14.54 3.07
CA PHE A 91 12.14 15.98 2.89
C PHE A 91 13.43 16.45 3.58
N THR A 92 13.76 15.87 4.73
CA THR A 92 15.04 16.08 5.40
C THR A 92 16.21 15.53 4.58
N LEU A 93 16.04 14.40 3.90
CA LEU A 93 17.06 13.88 2.98
C LEU A 93 17.23 14.81 1.78
N LEU A 94 16.15 15.30 1.18
CA LEU A 94 16.24 16.16 0.01
C LEU A 94 16.88 17.51 0.32
N SER A 95 16.71 18.04 1.52
CA SER A 95 17.30 19.33 1.92
C SER A 95 18.83 19.32 1.90
N THR A 96 19.48 18.15 1.94
CA THR A 96 20.94 18.05 1.82
C THR A 96 21.45 18.25 0.40
N TYR A 97 20.56 18.27 -0.60
CA TYR A 97 20.93 18.41 -2.02
C TYR A 97 20.70 19.84 -2.53
N PRO A 98 21.53 20.34 -3.47
CA PRO A 98 21.49 21.72 -3.95
C PRO A 98 20.20 22.14 -4.66
N MET A 99 19.30 21.20 -5.01
CA MET A 99 17.95 21.46 -5.54
C MET A 99 16.84 20.83 -4.68
N GLY A 100 17.12 20.62 -3.39
CA GLY A 100 16.24 19.93 -2.45
C GLY A 100 14.84 20.51 -2.33
N PHE A 101 14.72 21.84 -2.39
CA PHE A 101 13.44 22.53 -2.32
C PHE A 101 12.51 22.18 -3.49
N PHE A 102 13.02 22.25 -4.73
CA PHE A 102 12.24 21.90 -5.92
C PHE A 102 11.89 20.42 -5.96
N ALA A 103 12.83 19.55 -5.58
CA ALA A 103 12.57 18.12 -5.48
C ALA A 103 11.51 17.79 -4.41
N SER A 104 11.53 18.51 -3.28
CA SER A 104 10.53 18.39 -2.20
C SER A 104 9.13 18.79 -2.68
N ILE A 105 9.01 19.91 -3.41
CA ILE A 105 7.74 20.33 -4.00
C ILE A 105 7.23 19.29 -4.99
N MET A 106 8.10 18.77 -5.85
CA MET A 106 7.73 17.75 -6.83
C MET A 106 7.21 16.48 -6.16
N ILE A 107 7.89 16.00 -5.11
CA ILE A 107 7.47 14.83 -4.34
C ILE A 107 6.17 15.10 -3.60
N PHE A 108 6.00 16.28 -3.01
CA PHE A 108 4.76 16.67 -2.35
C PHE A 108 3.56 16.64 -3.32
N ILE A 109 3.73 17.19 -4.53
CA ILE A 109 2.70 17.14 -5.58
C ILE A 109 2.43 15.68 -5.99
N SER A 110 3.48 14.88 -6.17
CA SER A 110 3.35 13.46 -6.56
C SER A 110 2.59 12.65 -5.49
N LEU A 111 2.89 12.85 -4.21
CA LEU A 111 2.17 12.24 -3.09
C LEU A 111 0.71 12.67 -3.05
N THR A 112 0.43 13.95 -3.33
CA THR A 112 -0.93 14.48 -3.38
C THR A 112 -1.75 13.84 -4.51
N ILE A 113 -1.17 13.76 -5.72
CA ILE A 113 -1.82 13.11 -6.86
C ILE A 113 -2.04 11.62 -6.54
N PHE A 114 -1.02 10.94 -6.01
CA PHE A 114 -1.11 9.54 -5.62
C PHE A 114 -2.22 9.30 -4.59
N LEU A 115 -2.36 10.17 -3.59
CA LEU A 115 -3.42 10.12 -2.59
C LEU A 115 -4.80 10.28 -3.24
N ILE A 116 -4.98 11.28 -4.12
CA ILE A 116 -6.25 11.54 -4.80
C ILE A 116 -6.63 10.35 -5.69
N THR A 117 -5.71 9.85 -6.52
CA THR A 117 -5.96 8.71 -7.41
C THR A 117 -6.25 7.42 -6.64
N SER A 118 -5.54 7.19 -5.53
CA SER A 118 -5.78 6.03 -4.67
C SER A 118 -7.13 6.11 -3.96
N ALA A 119 -7.50 7.29 -3.45
CA ALA A 119 -8.78 7.52 -2.79
C ALA A 119 -9.96 7.36 -3.77
N ASP A 120 -9.84 7.90 -4.99
CA ASP A 120 -10.85 7.73 -6.04
C ASP A 120 -11.07 6.24 -6.35
N SER A 121 -9.98 5.51 -6.59
CA SER A 121 -10.03 4.08 -6.88
C SER A 121 -10.63 3.25 -5.73
N ALA A 122 -10.31 3.58 -4.48
CA ALA A 122 -10.84 2.91 -3.29
C ALA A 122 -12.35 3.18 -3.11
N SER A 123 -12.78 4.43 -3.30
CA SER A 123 -14.19 4.81 -3.22
C SER A 123 -15.03 4.12 -4.31
N PHE A 124 -14.46 3.99 -5.50
CA PHE A 124 -15.05 3.28 -6.62
C PHE A 124 -15.25 1.79 -6.32
N LEU A 125 -14.25 1.12 -5.76
CA LEU A 125 -14.36 -0.29 -5.38
C LEU A 125 -15.42 -0.49 -4.30
N ALA A 126 -15.41 0.34 -3.26
CA ALA A 126 -16.39 0.26 -2.18
C ALA A 126 -17.83 0.44 -2.71
N ALA A 127 -18.04 1.42 -3.59
CA ALA A 127 -19.32 1.64 -4.24
C ALA A 127 -19.76 0.42 -5.08
N MET A 128 -18.84 -0.19 -5.82
CA MET A 128 -19.11 -1.38 -6.61
C MET A 128 -19.55 -2.59 -5.77
N LEU A 129 -18.81 -2.87 -4.70
CA LEU A 129 -19.10 -4.00 -3.82
C LEU A 129 -20.49 -3.86 -3.17
N MET A 130 -20.88 -2.63 -2.82
CA MET A 130 -22.19 -2.33 -2.24
C MET A 130 -23.32 -2.31 -3.28
N SER A 131 -23.02 -2.08 -4.55
CA SER A 131 -23.96 -2.16 -5.67
C SER A 131 -24.05 -3.57 -6.28
N LYS A 132 -23.87 -4.63 -5.48
CA LYS A 132 -23.90 -6.04 -5.93
C LYS A 132 -22.91 -6.35 -7.08
N GLY A 133 -21.79 -5.65 -7.14
CA GLY A 133 -20.75 -5.86 -8.16
C GLY A 133 -21.01 -5.14 -9.49
N GLU A 134 -21.91 -4.14 -9.53
CA GLU A 134 -22.17 -3.32 -10.71
C GLU A 134 -20.89 -2.58 -11.15
N LEU A 135 -20.47 -2.82 -12.41
CA LEU A 135 -19.20 -2.30 -12.94
C LEU A 135 -19.14 -0.77 -13.04
N GLU A 136 -20.30 -0.12 -13.09
CA GLU A 136 -20.46 1.33 -13.13
C GLU A 136 -21.38 1.80 -11.99
N PRO A 137 -20.87 1.85 -10.74
CA PRO A 137 -21.69 2.27 -9.61
C PRO A 137 -22.07 3.75 -9.74
N LYS A 138 -23.29 4.08 -9.30
CA LYS A 138 -23.82 5.45 -9.31
C LYS A 138 -22.87 6.44 -8.63
N VAL A 139 -22.74 7.63 -9.23
CA VAL A 139 -21.85 8.70 -8.75
C VAL A 139 -22.11 9.05 -7.28
N GLY A 140 -23.39 9.10 -6.86
CA GLY A 140 -23.74 9.36 -5.45
C GLY A 140 -23.17 8.33 -4.47
N MET A 141 -23.08 7.06 -4.86
CA MET A 141 -22.51 6.00 -4.02
C MET A 141 -21.00 6.15 -3.87
N LYS A 142 -20.30 6.57 -4.94
CA LYS A 142 -18.87 6.88 -4.89
C LYS A 142 -18.57 8.04 -3.94
N PHE A 143 -19.38 9.11 -3.99
CA PHE A 143 -19.24 10.26 -3.09
C PHE A 143 -19.42 9.87 -1.62
N VAL A 144 -20.44 9.06 -1.29
CA VAL A 144 -20.66 8.59 0.09
C VAL A 144 -19.44 7.82 0.61
N TRP A 145 -18.92 6.86 -0.18
CA TRP A 145 -17.75 6.09 0.23
C TRP A 145 -16.47 6.91 0.27
N GLY A 146 -16.29 7.86 -0.65
CA GLY A 146 -15.18 8.82 -0.60
C GLY A 146 -15.21 9.65 0.68
N PHE A 147 -16.40 10.12 1.10
CA PHE A 147 -16.57 10.86 2.35
C PHE A 147 -16.29 10.00 3.58
N VAL A 148 -16.75 8.74 3.60
CA VAL A 148 -16.45 7.79 4.69
C VAL A 148 -14.95 7.50 4.78
N LEU A 149 -14.27 7.27 3.66
CA LEU A 149 -12.82 7.05 3.64
C LEU A 149 -12.05 8.30 4.12
N GLY A 150 -12.46 9.50 3.67
CA GLY A 150 -11.84 10.76 4.07
C GLY A 150 -12.02 11.07 5.57
N THR A 151 -13.23 10.89 6.09
CA THR A 151 -13.51 11.06 7.52
C THR A 151 -12.75 10.05 8.37
N MET A 152 -12.67 8.79 7.95
CA MET A 152 -11.86 7.76 8.62
C MET A 152 -10.38 8.14 8.64
N ALA A 153 -9.84 8.66 7.53
CA ALA A 153 -8.45 9.11 7.47
C ALA A 153 -8.17 10.25 8.47
N ILE A 154 -9.08 11.24 8.58
CA ILE A 154 -8.96 12.34 9.54
C ILE A 154 -8.97 11.81 10.98
N ILE A 155 -9.89 10.89 11.32
CA ILE A 155 -9.98 10.31 12.66
C ILE A 155 -8.71 9.54 13.03
N LEU A 156 -8.17 8.75 12.10
CA LEU A 156 -6.93 8.01 12.30
C LEU A 156 -5.74 8.94 12.52
N LEU A 157 -5.65 10.03 11.76
CA LEU A 157 -4.61 11.05 11.92
C LEU A 157 -4.69 11.77 13.28
N GLN A 158 -5.89 12.02 13.80
CA GLN A 158 -6.09 12.70 15.08
C GLN A 158 -5.86 11.81 16.31
N THR A 159 -6.01 10.50 16.17
CA THR A 159 -5.90 9.57 17.31
C THR A 159 -4.44 9.30 17.65
N ASP A 160 -3.76 8.50 16.83
CA ASP A 160 -2.35 8.12 17.01
C ASP A 160 -1.61 7.98 15.67
N GLY A 161 -2.20 8.52 14.59
CA GLY A 161 -1.66 8.48 13.23
C GLY A 161 -1.24 7.08 12.80
N LEU A 162 0.08 6.86 12.71
CA LEU A 162 0.65 5.59 12.28
C LEU A 162 0.28 4.42 13.19
N LYS A 163 0.27 4.58 14.52
CA LYS A 163 -0.06 3.46 15.43
C LYS A 163 -1.51 3.03 15.28
N ALA A 164 -2.41 4.00 15.14
CA ALA A 164 -3.82 3.73 14.86
C ALA A 164 -3.98 3.00 13.52
N LEU A 165 -3.26 3.45 12.49
CA LEU A 165 -3.26 2.81 11.17
C LEU A 165 -2.73 1.37 11.21
N GLN A 166 -1.63 1.13 11.94
CA GLN A 166 -1.04 -0.20 12.10
C GLN A 166 -2.01 -1.15 12.78
N THR A 167 -2.62 -0.70 13.88
CA THR A 167 -3.57 -1.50 14.65
C THR A 167 -4.83 -1.81 13.83
N ALA A 168 -5.40 -0.81 13.17
CA ALA A 168 -6.57 -0.99 12.31
C ALA A 168 -6.29 -1.96 11.16
N SER A 169 -5.10 -1.87 10.54
CA SER A 169 -4.69 -2.78 9.46
C SER A 169 -4.62 -4.23 9.94
N ILE A 170 -4.03 -4.48 11.11
CA ILE A 170 -3.90 -5.83 11.69
C ILE A 170 -5.28 -6.42 12.02
N VAL A 171 -6.15 -5.62 12.65
CA VAL A 171 -7.51 -6.05 13.01
C VAL A 171 -8.34 -6.39 11.78
N CYS A 172 -8.27 -5.58 10.72
CA CYS A 172 -8.99 -5.82 9.47
C CYS A 172 -8.42 -6.99 8.65
N ALA A 173 -7.10 -7.21 8.69
CA ALA A 173 -6.45 -8.26 7.90
C ALA A 173 -6.73 -9.67 8.42
N LEU A 174 -6.90 -9.84 9.74
CA LEU A 174 -7.17 -11.14 10.37
C LEU A 174 -8.37 -11.88 9.75
N PRO A 175 -9.60 -11.32 9.72
CA PRO A 175 -10.74 -11.99 9.10
C PRO A 175 -10.54 -12.14 7.58
N PHE A 176 -9.90 -11.17 6.93
CA PHE A 176 -9.68 -11.21 5.49
C PHE A 176 -8.69 -12.30 5.07
N THR A 177 -7.76 -12.68 5.95
CA THR A 177 -6.83 -13.80 5.72
C THR A 177 -7.58 -15.12 5.52
N VAL A 178 -8.66 -15.35 6.28
CA VAL A 178 -9.52 -16.54 6.11
C VAL A 178 -10.16 -16.54 4.72
N VAL A 179 -10.70 -15.39 4.31
CA VAL A 179 -11.30 -15.21 2.98
C VAL A 179 -10.28 -15.45 1.86
N MET A 180 -9.03 -15.00 2.03
CA MET A 180 -7.97 -15.25 1.06
C MET A 180 -7.65 -16.74 0.91
N ILE A 181 -7.62 -17.50 2.02
CA ILE A 181 -7.39 -18.96 1.97
C ILE A 181 -8.54 -19.64 1.19
N ASP A 182 -9.78 -19.24 1.46
CA ASP A 182 -10.94 -19.76 0.72
C ASP A 182 -10.86 -19.42 -0.78
N MET A 183 -10.43 -18.21 -1.13
CA MET A 183 -10.21 -17.82 -2.52
C MET A 183 -9.13 -18.67 -3.20
N MET A 184 -8.01 -18.97 -2.52
CA MET A 184 -6.96 -19.85 -3.06
C MET A 184 -7.51 -21.24 -3.36
N ILE A 185 -8.27 -21.83 -2.42
CA ILE A 185 -8.90 -23.15 -2.61
C ILE A 185 -9.90 -23.11 -3.78
N SER A 186 -10.70 -22.04 -3.87
CA SER A 186 -11.66 -21.86 -4.96
C SER A 186 -10.98 -21.78 -6.33
N ILE A 187 -9.87 -21.04 -6.45
CA ILE A 187 -9.09 -20.92 -7.68
C ILE A 187 -8.50 -22.26 -8.10
N ILE A 188 -7.90 -23.01 -7.17
CA ILE A 188 -7.33 -24.34 -7.46
C ILE A 188 -8.43 -25.29 -7.95
N LYS A 189 -9.59 -25.30 -7.29
CA LYS A 189 -10.75 -26.09 -7.72
C LYS A 189 -11.29 -25.63 -9.08
N GLY A 190 -11.29 -24.33 -9.35
CA GLY A 190 -11.71 -23.74 -10.63
C GLY A 190 -10.82 -24.22 -11.77
N PHE A 191 -9.50 -24.03 -11.66
CA PHE A 191 -8.55 -24.53 -12.66
C PHE A 191 -8.61 -26.05 -12.83
N GLY A 192 -8.78 -26.81 -11.75
CA GLY A 192 -8.94 -28.26 -11.81
C GLY A 192 -10.20 -28.72 -12.55
N LYS A 193 -11.29 -27.93 -12.52
CA LYS A 193 -12.50 -28.20 -13.30
C LYS A 193 -12.31 -27.85 -14.77
N ASP A 194 -11.67 -26.72 -15.07
CA ASP A 194 -11.44 -26.28 -16.45
C ASP A 194 -10.50 -27.24 -17.20
N LEU A 195 -9.46 -27.74 -16.53
CA LEU A 195 -8.55 -28.76 -17.09
C LEU A 195 -9.21 -30.12 -17.35
N LYS A 196 -10.31 -30.45 -16.67
CA LYS A 196 -11.10 -31.67 -16.90
C LYS A 196 -12.18 -31.52 -17.98
N LYS A 197 -12.47 -30.28 -18.39
CA LYS A 197 -13.51 -29.94 -19.36
C LYS A 197 -12.97 -29.75 -20.78
N GLN A 198 -11.64 -29.62 -20.91
CA GLN A 198 -10.87 -29.81 -22.14
C GLN A 198 -10.54 -31.28 -22.32
#